data_AF-A0A1S9RCL7-F1
#
_entry.id   AF-A0A1S9RCL7-F1
#
_cell.length_a   1.000
_cell.length_b   1.000
_cell.length_c   1.000
_cell.angle_alpha   90.00
_cell.angle_beta   90.00
_cell.angle_gamma   90.00
#
_symmetry.space_group_name_H-M   'P 1'
#
loop_
_entity.id
_entity.type
_entity.pdbx_description
1 polymer ?
#
loop_
_entity_poly.entity_id
_entity_poly.type
_entity_poly.pdbx_seq_one_letter_code
_entity_poly.pdbx_strand_id
1 'polypeptide(L)'
;MAAQRLDAVKSQLRPSKVHIESFVEKHPDDIVITLAIRTAFTKAGKGRFKDTSFDHLSYSLLKQVIERSRLNPALINDICFANCWDAQALNKGRAAMLAAGFLYTSTA
;
A
#
# COMPACT_ATOMS: atom_id res chain seq x y z
N MET A 1 -11.12 52.09 3.67
CA MET A 1 -10.33 51.46 2.59
C MET A 1 -8.94 51.01 3.03
N ALA A 2 -8.11 51.85 3.68
CA ALA A 2 -6.75 51.44 4.11
C ALA A 2 -6.73 50.34 5.20
N ALA A 3 -7.64 50.39 6.18
CA ALA A 3 -7.75 49.36 7.23
C ALA A 3 -8.08 47.96 6.68
N GLN A 4 -8.98 47.87 5.70
CA GLN A 4 -9.32 46.60 5.04
C GLN A 4 -8.13 45.99 4.28
N ARG A 5 -7.25 46.83 3.72
CA ARG A 5 -6.01 46.36 3.07
C ARG A 5 -5.01 45.84 4.08
N LEU A 6 -4.95 46.44 5.28
CA LEU A 6 -4.09 45.97 6.36
C LEU A 6 -4.54 44.59 6.88
N ASP A 7 -5.85 44.36 7.01
CA ASP A 7 -6.38 43.06 7.45
C ASP A 7 -6.12 41.94 6.43
N ALA A 8 -6.21 42.24 5.13
CA ALA A 8 -5.87 41.29 4.07
C ALA A 8 -4.39 40.89 4.11
N VAL A 9 -3.47 41.85 4.28
CA VAL A 9 -2.03 41.58 4.40
C VAL A 9 -1.72 40.83 5.69
N LYS A 10 -2.40 41.14 6.79
CA LYS A 10 -2.29 40.42 8.07
C LYS A 10 -2.69 38.94 7.95
N SER A 11 -3.64 38.62 7.07
CA SER A 11 -4.05 37.23 6.81
C SER A 11 -3.01 36.42 6.03
N GLN A 12 -2.21 37.09 5.18
CA GLN A 12 -1.15 36.48 4.36
C GLN A 12 0.18 36.37 5.11
N LEU A 13 0.44 37.27 6.06
CA LEU A 13 1.61 37.26 6.95
C LEU A 13 1.45 36.31 8.13
N ARG A 14 0.25 35.78 8.39
CA ARG A 14 0.12 34.62 9.25
C ARG A 14 0.78 33.47 8.49
N PRO A 15 1.91 32.90 8.96
CA PRO A 15 2.33 31.61 8.44
C PRO A 15 1.09 30.74 8.59
N SER A 16 0.64 30.12 7.49
CA SER A 16 -0.38 29.10 7.56
C SER A 16 0.11 28.15 8.64
N LYS A 17 -0.51 28.24 9.82
CA LYS A 17 -0.26 27.30 10.90
C LYS A 17 -0.92 26.03 10.40
N VAL A 18 -0.24 25.35 9.49
CA VAL A 18 -0.40 23.93 9.28
C VAL A 18 0.03 23.35 10.61
N HIS A 19 -0.93 23.26 11.53
CA HIS A 19 -0.70 22.72 12.85
C HIS A 19 -0.43 21.25 12.63
N ILE A 20 0.76 20.80 12.98
CA ILE A 20 1.11 19.36 12.95
C ILE A 20 0.03 18.56 13.70
N GLU A 21 -0.58 19.18 14.72
CA GLU A 21 -1.71 18.68 15.50
C GLU A 21 -2.90 18.26 14.63
N SER A 22 -3.26 18.99 13.56
CA SER A 22 -4.38 18.61 12.69
C SER A 22 -4.09 17.39 11.81
N PHE A 23 -2.82 16.99 11.65
CA PHE A 23 -2.47 15.73 10.98
C PHE A 23 -2.37 14.54 11.94
N VAL A 24 -2.28 14.79 13.24
CA VAL A 24 -2.19 13.75 14.28
C VAL A 24 -3.59 13.39 14.79
N GLU A 25 -4.57 14.27 14.62
CA GLU A 25 -5.98 13.97 14.86
C GLU A 25 -6.42 12.75 14.05
N LYS A 26 -7.02 11.77 14.75
CA LYS A 26 -7.48 10.52 14.15
C LYS A 26 -8.96 10.65 13.80
N HIS A 27 -9.28 10.51 12.53
CA HIS A 27 -10.65 10.48 12.04
C HIS A 27 -11.09 9.05 11.71
N PRO A 28 -12.40 8.74 11.82
CA PRO A 28 -12.92 7.42 11.45
C PRO A 28 -12.77 7.12 9.95
N ASP A 29 -12.63 8.14 9.12
CA ASP A 29 -12.50 8.03 7.66
C ASP A 29 -11.04 7.89 7.17
N ASP A 30 -10.07 7.86 8.09
CA ASP A 30 -8.66 7.79 7.74
C ASP A 30 -8.27 6.40 7.19
N ILE A 31 -7.45 6.39 6.14
CA ILE A 31 -6.90 5.16 5.56
C ILE A 31 -5.73 4.68 6.42
N VAL A 32 -5.92 3.57 7.11
CA VAL A 32 -4.93 3.00 8.02
C VAL A 32 -4.19 1.80 7.41
N ILE A 33 -2.91 1.67 7.73
CA ILE A 33 -2.11 0.48 7.39
C ILE A 33 -2.29 -0.57 8.49
N THR A 34 -2.92 -1.69 8.15
CA THR A 34 -3.19 -2.79 9.11
C THR A 34 -1.99 -3.71 9.27
N LEU A 35 -1.34 -4.06 8.16
CA LEU A 35 -0.18 -4.95 8.13
C LEU A 35 0.80 -4.49 7.05
N ALA A 36 2.07 -4.36 7.43
CA ALA A 36 3.18 -4.13 6.50
C ALA A 36 4.21 -5.26 6.67
N ILE A 37 4.33 -6.12 5.66
CA ILE A 37 5.32 -7.20 5.62
C ILE A 37 6.05 -7.24 4.29
N ARG A 38 7.24 -7.85 4.29
CA ARG A 38 8.08 -7.99 3.10
C ARG A 38 8.83 -9.33 3.12
N THR A 39 9.26 -9.76 1.94
CA THR A 39 10.24 -10.83 1.81
C THR A 39 11.65 -10.36 2.22
N ALA A 40 12.54 -11.32 2.45
CA ALA A 40 13.96 -11.02 2.58
C ALA A 40 14.52 -10.49 1.25
N PHE A 41 15.40 -9.50 1.29
CA PHE A 41 16.08 -9.05 0.07
C PHE A 41 17.31 -9.92 -0.18
N THR A 42 17.43 -10.49 -1.38
CA THR A 42 18.58 -11.28 -1.78
C THR A 42 19.18 -10.74 -3.08
N LYS A 43 20.47 -11.00 -3.30
CA LYS A 43 21.20 -10.49 -4.47
C LYS A 43 20.68 -11.13 -5.76
N ALA A 44 20.44 -10.35 -6.80
CA ALA A 44 20.07 -10.87 -8.12
C ALA A 44 21.16 -11.84 -8.66
N GLY A 45 20.74 -12.96 -9.25
CA GLY A 45 21.59 -13.98 -9.86
C GLY A 45 22.42 -14.86 -8.91
N LYS A 46 22.79 -14.37 -7.73
CA LYS A 46 23.63 -15.10 -6.75
C LYS A 46 22.93 -15.35 -5.40
N GLY A 47 21.77 -14.77 -5.18
CA GLY A 47 21.00 -14.86 -3.94
C GLY A 47 20.12 -16.11 -3.87
N ARG A 48 19.46 -16.28 -2.73
CA ARG A 48 18.59 -17.45 -2.48
C ARG A 48 17.31 -17.44 -3.30
N PHE A 49 16.90 -16.29 -3.85
CA PHE A 49 15.76 -16.18 -4.76
C PHE A 49 16.15 -16.19 -6.24
N LYS A 50 17.35 -16.68 -6.59
CA LYS A 50 17.78 -16.73 -8.00
C LYS A 50 16.89 -17.62 -8.88
N ASP A 51 16.34 -18.69 -8.31
CA ASP A 51 15.51 -19.68 -9.03
C ASP A 51 14.01 -19.51 -8.71
N THR A 52 13.62 -18.45 -8.00
CA THR A 52 12.24 -18.20 -7.59
C THR A 52 11.59 -17.20 -8.52
N SER A 53 10.51 -17.59 -9.19
CA SER A 53 9.72 -16.69 -10.04
C SER A 53 8.92 -15.68 -9.21
N PHE A 54 8.49 -14.60 -9.86
CA PHE A 54 7.65 -13.56 -9.26
C PHE A 54 6.37 -14.15 -8.63
N ASP A 55 5.74 -15.09 -9.32
CA ASP A 55 4.48 -15.75 -8.92
C ASP A 55 4.64 -16.45 -7.57
N HIS A 56 5.74 -17.18 -7.40
CA HIS A 56 6.02 -17.91 -6.16
C HIS A 56 6.33 -16.97 -4.99
N LEU A 57 7.06 -15.87 -5.25
CA LEU A 57 7.31 -14.85 -4.23
C LEU A 57 6.02 -14.17 -3.79
N SER A 58 5.18 -13.78 -4.75
CA SER A 58 3.88 -13.15 -4.49
C SER A 58 2.94 -14.08 -3.75
N TYR A 59 2.81 -15.34 -4.18
CA TYR A 59 2.00 -16.37 -3.50
C TYR A 59 2.44 -16.56 -2.05
N SER A 60 3.75 -16.71 -1.81
CA SER A 60 4.29 -16.94 -0.47
C SER A 60 4.05 -15.75 0.45
N LEU A 61 4.21 -14.53 -0.07
CA LEU A 61 3.94 -13.29 0.66
C LEU A 61 2.46 -13.16 1.01
N LEU A 62 1.58 -13.38 0.03
CA LEU A 62 0.14 -13.35 0.20
C LEU A 62 -0.37 -14.35 1.25
N LYS A 63 0.16 -15.57 1.27
CA LYS A 63 -0.16 -16.56 2.31
C LYS A 63 0.24 -16.08 3.71
N GLN A 64 1.41 -15.45 3.81
CA GLN A 64 1.88 -14.85 5.07
C GLN A 64 1.05 -13.61 5.47
N VAL A 65 0.52 -12.85 4.52
CA VAL A 65 -0.42 -11.75 4.79
C VAL A 65 -1.67 -12.30 5.47
N ILE A 66 -2.28 -13.37 4.92
CA ILE A 66 -3.48 -13.98 5.52
C ILE A 66 -3.18 -14.50 6.93
N GLU A 67 -2.08 -15.22 7.10
CA GLU A 67 -1.70 -15.81 8.40
C GLU A 67 -1.45 -14.75 9.49
N ARG A 68 -0.77 -13.65 9.14
CA ARG A 68 -0.40 -12.60 10.11
C ARG A 68 -1.49 -11.58 10.34
N SER A 69 -2.24 -11.22 9.29
CA SER A 69 -3.34 -10.26 9.41
C SER A 69 -4.54 -10.85 10.12
N ARG A 70 -4.73 -12.19 10.04
CA ARG A 70 -5.92 -12.91 10.53
C ARG A 70 -7.23 -12.32 9.98
N LEU A 71 -7.15 -11.59 8.86
CA LEU A 71 -8.31 -11.05 8.17
C LEU A 71 -8.92 -12.15 7.32
N ASN A 72 -10.24 -12.15 7.24
CA ASN A 72 -10.94 -13.00 6.30
C ASN A 72 -10.59 -12.54 4.87
N PRO A 73 -10.02 -13.40 4.01
CA PRO A 73 -9.70 -13.05 2.62
C PRO A 73 -10.91 -12.52 1.84
N ALA A 74 -12.13 -12.85 2.26
CA ALA A 74 -13.36 -12.36 1.64
C ALA A 74 -13.63 -10.86 1.82
N LEU A 75 -13.01 -10.22 2.82
CA LEU A 75 -13.18 -8.77 3.08
C LEU A 75 -12.26 -7.91 2.21
N ILE A 76 -11.33 -8.52 1.48
CA ILE A 76 -10.36 -7.80 0.66
C ILE A 76 -10.98 -7.54 -0.71
N ASN A 77 -11.17 -6.27 -1.01
CA ASN A 77 -11.81 -5.83 -2.26
C ASN A 77 -10.83 -5.75 -3.43
N ASP A 78 -9.59 -5.31 -3.17
CA ASP A 78 -8.61 -5.05 -4.23
C ASP A 78 -7.19 -5.38 -3.79
N ILE A 79 -6.37 -5.84 -4.74
CA ILE A 79 -4.97 -6.20 -4.51
C ILE A 79 -4.12 -5.69 -5.68
N CYS A 80 -3.34 -4.63 -5.44
CA CYS A 80 -2.49 -4.03 -6.45
C CYS A 80 -1.07 -4.61 -6.41
N PHE A 81 -0.59 -5.12 -7.55
CA PHE A 81 0.81 -5.52 -7.72
C PHE A 81 1.58 -4.49 -8.56
N ALA A 82 2.76 -4.09 -8.08
CA ALA A 82 3.70 -3.27 -8.84
C ALA A 82 4.85 -4.14 -9.36
N ASN A 83 5.12 -4.07 -10.67
CA ASN A 83 6.24 -4.77 -11.31
C ASN A 83 6.80 -3.90 -12.46
N CYS A 84 8.12 -3.99 -12.71
CA CYS A 84 8.79 -3.20 -13.74
C CYS A 84 9.34 -4.03 -14.93
N TRP A 85 9.66 -5.32 -14.75
CA TRP A 85 10.44 -6.10 -15.73
C TRP A 85 9.61 -7.17 -16.43
N ASP A 86 8.67 -7.80 -15.73
CA ASP A 86 7.92 -8.93 -16.23
C ASP A 86 6.65 -8.46 -16.94
N ALA A 87 6.62 -8.58 -18.26
CA ALA A 87 5.48 -8.18 -19.10
C ALA A 87 4.18 -8.94 -18.77
N GLN A 88 4.26 -10.11 -18.13
CA GLN A 88 3.11 -10.91 -17.73
C GLN A 88 2.80 -10.83 -16.23
N ALA A 89 3.37 -9.86 -15.52
CA ALA A 89 3.21 -9.73 -14.07
C ALA A 89 1.74 -9.68 -13.60
N LEU A 90 0.84 -9.10 -14.40
CA LEU A 90 -0.58 -9.02 -14.07
C LEU A 90 -1.22 -10.42 -13.98
N ASN A 91 -1.07 -11.24 -15.02
CA ASN A 91 -1.64 -12.59 -15.06
C ASN A 91 -1.04 -13.49 -13.98
N LYS A 92 0.27 -13.33 -13.76
CA LYS A 92 1.05 -14.04 -12.74
C LYS A 92 0.63 -13.67 -11.31
N GLY A 93 0.46 -12.38 -11.05
CA GLY A 93 -0.07 -11.87 -9.78
C GLY A 93 -1.49 -12.36 -9.53
N ARG A 94 -2.33 -12.35 -10.56
CA ARG A 94 -3.70 -12.89 -10.49
C ARG A 94 -3.73 -14.38 -10.18
N ALA A 95 -2.90 -15.18 -10.85
CA ALA A 95 -2.77 -16.61 -10.56
C ALA A 95 -2.28 -16.85 -9.11
N ALA A 96 -1.30 -16.08 -8.65
CA ALA A 96 -0.78 -16.17 -7.29
C ALA A 96 -1.83 -15.82 -6.21
N MET A 97 -2.69 -14.84 -6.48
CA MET A 97 -3.81 -14.50 -5.58
C MET A 97 -4.83 -15.60 -5.44
N LEU A 98 -5.27 -16.16 -6.57
CA LEU A 98 -6.23 -17.27 -6.57
C LEU A 98 -5.63 -18.49 -5.86
N ALA A 99 -4.35 -18.78 -6.09
CA ALA A 99 -3.64 -19.84 -5.38
C ALA A 99 -3.51 -19.58 -3.87
N ALA A 100 -3.35 -18.33 -3.45
CA ALA A 100 -3.23 -17.95 -2.04
C ALA A 100 -4.57 -18.00 -1.27
N GLY A 101 -5.71 -18.17 -1.97
CA GLY A 101 -7.02 -18.29 -1.36
C GLY A 101 -7.82 -16.97 -1.28
N PHE A 102 -7.44 -15.96 -2.05
CA PHE A 102 -8.27 -14.77 -2.23
C PHE A 102 -9.45 -15.05 -3.17
N LEU A 103 -10.57 -14.37 -2.94
CA LEU A 103 -11.75 -14.55 -3.76
C LEU A 103 -11.53 -14.05 -5.19
N TYR A 104 -12.22 -14.68 -6.14
CA TYR A 104 -12.19 -14.24 -7.54
C TYR A 104 -12.84 -12.86 -7.73
N THR A 105 -13.67 -12.42 -6.79
CA THR A 105 -14.31 -11.09 -6.80
C THR A 105 -13.34 -9.97 -6.48
N SER A 106 -12.22 -10.26 -5.81
CA SER A 106 -11.16 -9.29 -5.56
C SER A 106 -10.45 -8.95 -6.87
N THR A 107 -10.37 -7.65 -7.18
CA THR A 107 -9.68 -7.14 -8.37
C THR A 107 -8.16 -7.17 -8.21
N ALA A 108 -7.44 -7.14 -9.33
CA ALA A 108 -6.03 -7.50 -9.46
C ALA A 108 -5.35 -6.68 -10.56
#